data_AF-A0A970KF38-F1
#
_entry.id   AF-A0A970KF38-F1
#
_cell.length_a   1.000
_cell.length_b   1.000
_cell.length_c   1.000
_cell.angle_alpha   90.00
_cell.angle_beta   90.00
_cell.angle_gamma   90.00
#
_symmetry.space_group_name_H-M   'P 1'
#
loop_
_entity.id
_entity.type
_entity.pdbx_description
1 polymer ?
#
loop_
_entity_poly.entity_id
_entity_poly.type
_entity_poly.pdbx_seq_one_letter_code
_entity_poly.pdbx_strand_id
1 'polypeptide(L)'
;MVIIGELINTSRKKIGEAVEAGDVAYLQQVAKDQVEAGAHYLDVNCGTMIGKEPETLEWLVKLVQEVVDVPLCLDSPDPAALERALGAHKGTA
;
A
#
# COMPACT_ATOMS: atom_id res chain seq x y z
N MET A 1 14.47 -11.09 12.63
CA MET A 1 14.61 -10.15 11.50
C MET A 1 13.21 -9.69 11.14
N VAL A 2 12.95 -8.38 11.07
CA VAL A 2 11.68 -7.85 10.57
C VAL A 2 11.80 -7.72 9.05
N ILE A 3 10.77 -8.15 8.32
CA ILE A 3 10.72 -8.12 6.85
C ILE A 3 9.59 -7.19 6.43
N ILE A 4 9.90 -6.20 5.61
CA ILE A 4 8.92 -5.29 5.00
C ILE A 4 8.81 -5.69 3.53
N GLY A 5 7.61 -6.11 3.09
CA GLY A 5 7.35 -6.43 1.69
C GLY A 5 7.23 -5.16 0.85
N GLU A 6 8.07 -5.02 -0.18
CA GLU A 6 8.22 -3.77 -0.97
C GLU A 6 7.39 -3.72 -2.27
N LEU A 7 6.54 -4.72 -2.54
CA LEU A 7 5.97 -4.87 -3.88
C LEU A 7 4.82 -3.91 -4.17
N ILE A 8 4.09 -3.37 -3.18
CA ILE A 8 3.01 -2.40 -3.40
C ILE A 8 3.60 -0.99 -3.54
N ASN A 9 4.31 -0.77 -4.64
CA ASN A 9 4.95 0.50 -4.95
C ASN A 9 4.67 0.90 -6.41
N THR A 10 4.03 2.05 -6.63
CA THR A 10 3.59 2.47 -7.98
C THR A 10 4.72 2.85 -8.93
N SER A 11 5.98 2.93 -8.47
CA SER A 11 7.15 2.98 -9.37
C SER A 11 7.37 1.66 -10.12
N ARG A 12 6.82 0.54 -9.60
CA ARG A 12 6.80 -0.74 -10.30
C ARG A 12 5.68 -0.71 -11.34
N LYS A 13 6.05 -0.87 -12.62
CA LYS A 13 5.13 -0.78 -13.77
C LYS A 13 3.77 -1.48 -13.56
N LYS A 14 3.76 -2.76 -13.18
CA LYS A 14 2.51 -3.52 -13.00
C LYS A 14 1.62 -2.98 -11.89
N ILE A 15 2.22 -2.45 -10.82
CA ILE A 15 1.48 -1.89 -9.69
C ILE A 15 0.93 -0.53 -10.05
N GLY A 16 1.73 0.31 -10.71
CA GLY A 16 1.25 1.59 -11.26
C GLY A 16 0.06 1.38 -12.19
N GLU A 17 0.18 0.48 -13.17
CA GLU A 17 -0.91 0.12 -14.10
C GLU A 17 -2.16 -0.40 -13.37
N ALA A 18 -1.99 -1.24 -12.35
CA ALA A 18 -3.10 -1.76 -11.55
C ALA A 18 -3.79 -0.67 -10.71
N VAL A 19 -3.04 0.26 -10.13
CA VAL A 19 -3.59 1.40 -9.40
C VAL A 19 -4.36 2.33 -10.35
N GLU A 20 -3.81 2.64 -11.52
CA GLU A 20 -4.49 3.45 -12.53
C GLU A 20 -5.77 2.80 -13.07
N ALA A 21 -5.75 1.48 -13.24
CA ALA A 21 -6.89 0.70 -13.73
C ALA A 21 -7.92 0.37 -12.63
N GLY A 22 -7.60 0.59 -11.35
CA GLY A 22 -8.43 0.15 -10.22
C GLY A 22 -8.52 -1.37 -10.11
N ASP A 23 -7.46 -2.10 -10.47
CA ASP A 23 -7.41 -3.57 -10.40
C ASP A 23 -7.20 -4.05 -8.95
N VAL A 24 -8.30 -4.04 -8.20
CA VAL A 24 -8.35 -4.42 -6.79
C VAL A 24 -7.87 -5.85 -6.58
N ALA A 25 -8.29 -6.78 -7.45
CA ALA A 25 -7.99 -8.20 -7.30
C ALA A 25 -6.47 -8.45 -7.40
N TYR A 26 -5.80 -7.81 -8.36
CA TYR A 26 -4.35 -7.93 -8.48
C TYR A 26 -3.60 -7.35 -7.28
N LEU A 27 -3.96 -6.15 -6.84
CA LEU A 27 -3.32 -5.49 -5.69
C LEU A 27 -3.48 -6.30 -4.40
N GLN A 28 -4.69 -6.83 -4.15
CA GLN A 28 -4.95 -7.70 -3.01
C GLN A 28 -4.18 -9.03 -3.09
N GLN A 29 -4.03 -9.59 -4.29
CA GLN A 29 -3.23 -10.80 -4.46
C GLN A 29 -1.76 -10.55 -4.13
N VAL A 30 -1.17 -9.45 -4.61
CA VAL A 30 0.23 -9.09 -4.30
C VAL A 30 0.43 -8.86 -2.80
N ALA A 31 -0.55 -8.29 -2.10
CA ALA A 31 -0.50 -8.15 -0.64
C ALA A 31 -0.46 -9.51 0.06
N LYS A 32 -1.36 -10.43 -0.30
CA LYS A 32 -1.40 -11.79 0.25
C LYS A 32 -0.11 -12.55 -0.02
N ASP A 33 0.37 -12.52 -1.26
CA ASP A 33 1.59 -13.24 -1.68
C ASP A 33 2.80 -12.82 -0.84
N GLN A 34 2.93 -11.53 -0.51
CA GLN A 34 4.02 -11.04 0.34
C GLN A 34 3.91 -11.51 1.79
N VAL A 35 2.70 -11.54 2.34
CA VAL A 35 2.46 -12.06 3.70
C VAL A 35 2.70 -13.57 3.76
N GLU A 36 2.24 -14.32 2.77
CA GLU A 36 2.52 -15.75 2.63
C GLU A 36 4.02 -16.05 2.49
N ALA A 37 4.77 -15.14 1.87
CA ALA A 37 6.23 -15.19 1.78
C ALA A 37 6.97 -14.77 3.08
N GLY A 38 6.25 -14.37 4.13
CA GLY A 38 6.80 -14.04 5.45
C GLY A 38 7.04 -12.56 5.73
N ALA A 39 6.39 -11.66 4.98
CA ALA A 39 6.40 -10.23 5.32
C ALA A 39 5.72 -9.97 6.67
N HIS A 40 6.37 -9.17 7.52
CA HIS A 40 5.85 -8.74 8.82
C HIS A 40 5.12 -7.39 8.72
N TYR A 41 5.46 -6.60 7.70
CA TYR A 41 4.82 -5.36 7.29
C TYR A 41 4.73 -5.34 5.76
N LEU A 42 3.79 -4.58 5.21
CA LEU A 42 3.77 -4.26 3.78
C LEU A 42 4.05 -2.77 3.58
N ASP A 43 5.08 -2.47 2.81
CA ASP A 43 5.31 -1.12 2.26
C ASP A 43 4.20 -0.78 1.28
N VAL A 44 3.62 0.41 1.43
CA VAL A 44 2.58 0.93 0.53
C VAL A 44 3.00 2.31 0.08
N ASN A 45 3.37 2.39 -1.20
CA ASN A 45 3.85 3.61 -1.85
C ASN A 45 3.03 3.90 -3.11
N CYS A 46 2.59 5.16 -3.24
CA CYS A 46 1.97 5.66 -4.47
C CYS A 46 2.56 6.99 -4.98
N GLY A 47 3.85 7.24 -4.75
CA GLY A 47 4.51 8.51 -5.06
C GLY A 47 4.57 8.86 -6.56
N THR A 48 4.30 7.91 -7.45
CA THR A 48 4.17 8.21 -8.90
C THR A 48 2.79 8.75 -9.29
N MET A 49 1.82 8.75 -8.37
CA MET A 49 0.46 9.26 -8.59
C MET A 49 0.41 10.77 -8.34
N ILE A 50 1.14 11.52 -9.17
CA ILE A 50 1.36 12.96 -9.00
C ILE A 50 0.02 13.71 -8.90
N GLY A 51 -0.16 14.46 -7.80
CA GLY A 51 -1.36 15.24 -7.53
C GLY A 51 -2.57 14.45 -7.03
N LYS A 52 -2.44 13.14 -6.83
CA LYS A 52 -3.47 12.23 -6.29
C LYS A 52 -2.96 11.35 -5.15
N GLU A 53 -1.73 11.58 -4.70
CA GLU A 53 -1.05 10.74 -3.73
C GLU A 53 -1.83 10.60 -2.42
N PRO A 54 -2.37 11.67 -1.80
CA PRO A 54 -3.13 11.51 -0.56
C PRO A 54 -4.38 10.63 -0.68
N GLU A 55 -5.17 10.82 -1.73
CA GLU A 55 -6.38 10.02 -1.96
C GLU A 55 -6.02 8.58 -2.35
N THR A 56 -4.95 8.39 -3.11
CA THR A 56 -4.54 7.07 -3.59
C THR A 56 -3.92 6.24 -2.48
N LEU A 57 -3.12 6.85 -1.60
CA LEU A 57 -2.52 6.17 -0.46
C LEU A 57 -3.60 5.72 0.53
N GLU A 58 -4.58 6.59 0.81
CA GLU A 58 -5.73 6.26 1.65
C GLU A 58 -6.52 5.06 1.07
N TRP A 59 -6.74 5.04 -0.24
CA TRP A 59 -7.41 3.94 -0.93
C TRP A 59 -6.62 2.64 -0.84
N LEU A 60 -5.31 2.67 -1.11
CA LEU A 60 -4.44 1.51 -1.02
C LEU A 60 -4.40 0.92 0.39
N VAL A 61 -4.32 1.76 1.43
CA VAL A 61 -4.35 1.32 2.83
C VAL A 61 -5.60 0.49 3.12
N LYS A 62 -6.78 1.02 2.76
CA LYS A 62 -8.06 0.32 2.98
C LYS A 62 -8.11 -1.00 2.23
N LEU A 63 -7.75 -0.97 0.94
CA LEU A 63 -7.78 -2.11 0.05
C LEU A 63 -6.88 -3.26 0.51
N VAL A 64 -5.66 -2.93 0.96
CA VAL A 64 -4.69 -3.94 1.43
C VAL A 64 -5.16 -4.54 2.75
N GLN A 65 -5.63 -3.72 3.70
CA GLN A 65 -6.11 -4.21 5.01
C GLN A 65 -7.45 -4.95 4.97
N GLU A 66 -8.12 -5.03 3.81
CA GLU A 66 -9.26 -5.94 3.61
C GLU A 66 -8.83 -7.41 3.53
N VAL A 67 -7.56 -7.68 3.21
CA VAL A 67 -7.09 -9.04 2.88
C VAL A 67 -5.87 -9.52 3.66
N VAL A 68 -5.24 -8.65 4.44
CA VAL A 68 -4.11 -9.02 5.31
C VAL A 68 -4.23 -8.35 6.67
N ASP A 69 -3.70 -9.01 7.70
CA ASP A 69 -3.71 -8.54 9.09
C ASP A 69 -2.38 -7.89 9.53
N VAL A 70 -1.35 -7.90 8.68
CA VAL A 70 -0.07 -7.28 9.00
C VAL A 70 -0.17 -5.74 8.92
N PRO A 71 0.53 -5.00 9.78
CA PRO A 71 0.60 -3.54 9.71
C PRO A 71 1.21 -3.06 8.39
N LEU A 72 0.85 -1.84 7.96
CA LEU A 72 1.39 -1.22 6.76
C LEU A 72 2.50 -0.23 7.10
N CYS A 73 3.57 -0.25 6.33
CA CYS A 73 4.58 0.80 6.31
C CYS A 73 4.15 1.83 5.25
N LEU A 74 3.69 3.00 5.72
CA LEU A 74 3.18 4.06 4.85
C LEU A 74 4.36 4.83 4.25
N ASP A 75 4.64 4.63 2.97
CA ASP A 75 5.80 5.20 2.29
C ASP A 75 5.38 6.34 1.35
N SER A 76 5.54 7.56 1.86
CA SER A 76 5.29 8.79 1.12
C SER A 76 6.16 9.94 1.65
N PRO A 77 6.69 10.81 0.77
CA PRO A 77 7.31 12.06 1.18
C PRO A 77 6.30 13.17 1.50
N ASP A 78 5.01 12.99 1.19
CA ASP A 78 3.95 13.99 1.40
C ASP A 78 3.29 13.82 2.78
N PRO A 79 3.46 14.77 3.72
CA PRO A 79 2.83 14.70 5.03
C PRO A 79 1.29 14.64 4.97
N ALA A 80 0.66 15.26 3.97
CA ALA A 80 -0.79 15.23 3.83
C ALA A 80 -1.28 13.84 3.39
N ALA A 81 -0.48 13.12 2.58
CA ALA A 81 -0.77 11.73 2.24
C ALA A 81 -0.63 10.81 3.44
N LEU A 82 0.44 10.98 4.24
CA LEU A 82 0.64 10.24 5.47
C LEU A 82 -0.48 10.49 6.49
N GLU A 83 -0.90 11.74 6.68
CA GLU A 83 -1.98 12.09 7.62
C GLU A 83 -3.30 11.38 7.26
N ARG A 84 -3.68 11.39 5.97
CA ARG A 84 -4.87 10.68 5.49
C ARG A 84 -4.74 9.17 5.63
N ALA A 85 -3.61 8.62 5.22
CA ALA A 85 -3.35 7.19 5.27
C ALA A 85 -3.35 6.66 6.72
N LEU A 86 -2.75 7.40 7.66
CA LEU A 86 -2.80 7.10 9.09
C LEU A 86 -4.24 7.12 9.64
N GLY A 87 -5.06 8.09 9.20
CA GLY A 87 -6.47 8.16 9.58
C GLY A 87 -7.32 6.98 9.07
N ALA A 88 -6.94 6.37 7.96
CA ALA A 88 -7.60 5.20 7.39
C ALA A 88 -7.04 3.86 7.89
N HIS A 89 -5.79 3.84 8.36
CA HIS A 89 -5.12 2.63 8.81
C HIS A 89 -5.75 2.07 10.09
N LYS A 90 -5.97 0.76 10.12
CA LYS A 90 -6.44 0.02 11.30
C LYS A 90 -5.25 -0.56 12.06
N GLY A 91 -5.18 -0.28 13.35
CA GLY A 91 -4.09 -0.76 14.21
C GLY A 91 -2.89 0.18 14.22
N THR A 92 -1.72 -0.34 14.56
CA THR A 92 -0.48 0.46 14.64
C THR A 92 0.14 0.58 13.26
N ALA A 93 0.29 1.82 12.79
CA ALA A 93 1.11 2.19 11.63
C ALA A 93 2.50 2.62 12.10
#